data_AF-A0A2R6FYE6-F1
#
_entry.id   AF-A0A2R6FYE6-F1
#
_cell.length_a   1.000
_cell.length_b   1.000
_cell.length_c   1.000
_cell.angle_alpha   90.00
_cell.angle_beta   90.00
_cell.angle_gamma   90.00
#
_symmetry.space_group_name_H-M   'P 1'
#
loop_
_entity.id
_entity.type
_entity.pdbx_description
1 polymer ?
#
loop_
_entity_poly.entity_id
_entity_poly.type
_entity_poly.pdbx_seq_one_letter_code
_entity_poly.pdbx_strand_id
1 'polypeptide(L)'
;MTVLEDAFPTAELISKRVVDVSDRSAAMIGRTVADRLTDKQLAALRAAYLGGYYRSPRDTSAQELADSLDIASSTLYEHLQAAHRKLLSTVFEEGAYRNTSP
;
A
#
# COMPACT_ATOMS: atom_id res chain seq x y z
N MET A 1 -14.23 -8.47 35.17
CA MET A 1 -12.85 -7.95 35.23
C MET A 1 -12.20 -8.35 33.93
N THR A 2 -11.89 -7.37 33.09
CA THR A 2 -11.30 -7.65 31.77
C THR A 2 -9.82 -7.96 31.95
N VAL A 3 -9.27 -8.88 31.15
CA VAL A 3 -7.85 -9.30 31.17
C VAL A 3 -6.85 -8.13 31.13
N LEU A 4 -7.29 -6.96 30.65
CA LEU A 4 -6.48 -5.75 30.56
C LEU A 4 -6.31 -5.03 31.91
N GLU A 5 -7.34 -5.03 32.76
CA GLU A 5 -7.33 -4.37 34.08
C GLU A 5 -6.44 -5.13 35.06
N ASP A 6 -6.35 -6.45 34.90
CA ASP A 6 -5.51 -7.33 35.72
C ASP A 6 -4.03 -7.25 35.31
N ALA A 7 -3.76 -7.08 34.00
CA ALA A 7 -2.41 -6.93 33.47
C ALA A 7 -1.81 -5.52 33.69
N PHE A 8 -2.64 -4.50 33.82
CA PHE A 8 -2.21 -3.10 34.00
C PHE A 8 -3.00 -2.40 35.12
N PRO A 9 -2.78 -2.78 36.39
CA PRO A 9 -3.59 -2.31 37.52
C PRO A 9 -3.47 -0.80 37.81
N THR A 10 -2.42 -0.14 37.32
CA THR A 10 -2.22 1.32 37.45
C THR A 10 -2.65 2.11 36.22
N ALA A 11 -3.11 1.44 35.15
CA ALA A 11 -3.55 2.12 33.94
C ALA A 11 -5.01 2.57 34.10
N GLU A 12 -5.23 3.88 33.93
CA GLU A 12 -6.57 4.45 33.90
C GLU A 12 -7.10 4.44 32.46
N LEU A 13 -8.27 3.80 32.24
CA LEU A 13 -8.87 3.72 30.91
C LEU A 13 -9.51 5.07 30.53
N ILE A 14 -8.77 5.89 29.79
CA ILE A 14 -9.25 7.21 29.33
C ILE A 14 -10.20 7.07 28.13
N SER A 15 -9.97 6.11 27.23
CA SER A 15 -10.79 5.90 26.03
C SER A 15 -10.62 4.50 25.45
N LYS A 16 -11.71 3.91 24.95
CA LYS A 16 -11.70 2.66 24.17
C LYS A 16 -12.12 2.95 22.74
N ARG A 17 -11.18 2.81 21.79
CA ARG A 17 -11.48 2.87 20.35
C ARG A 17 -11.35 1.48 19.73
N VAL A 18 -12.43 1.01 19.11
CA VAL A 18 -12.39 -0.19 18.27
C VAL A 18 -11.91 0.24 16.90
N VAL A 19 -10.73 -0.23 16.50
CA VAL A 19 -10.20 0.00 15.15
C VAL A 19 -10.17 -1.35 14.45
N ASP A 20 -10.75 -1.39 13.25
CA ASP A 20 -10.76 -2.57 12.42
C ASP A 20 -9.31 -3.03 12.16
N VAL A 21 -9.08 -4.32 12.29
CA VAL A 21 -7.75 -4.91 12.05
C VAL A 21 -7.37 -4.78 10.57
N SER A 22 -8.36 -4.74 9.66
CA SER A 22 -8.15 -4.50 8.23
C SER A 22 -7.58 -3.10 7.94
N ASP A 23 -8.09 -2.05 8.58
CA ASP A 23 -7.57 -0.68 8.43
C ASP A 23 -6.11 -0.56 8.88
N ARG A 24 -5.76 -1.22 9.99
CA ARG A 24 -4.37 -1.28 10.46
C ARG A 24 -3.47 -2.05 9.50
N SER A 25 -3.97 -3.14 8.93
CA SER A 25 -3.23 -3.94 7.94
C SER A 25 -2.96 -3.13 6.67
N ALA A 26 -3.96 -2.44 6.13
CA ALA A 26 -3.80 -1.58 4.95
C ALA A 26 -2.81 -0.44 5.18
N ALA A 27 -2.88 0.23 6.34
CA ALA A 27 -1.94 1.28 6.70
C ALA A 27 -0.50 0.74 6.86
N MET A 28 -0.34 -0.45 7.42
CA MET A 28 0.97 -1.10 7.55
C MET A 28 1.53 -1.51 6.19
N ILE A 29 0.72 -2.11 5.31
CA ILE A 29 1.10 -2.45 3.93
C ILE A 29 1.52 -1.17 3.19
N GLY A 30 0.73 -0.10 3.27
CA GLY A 30 1.05 1.17 2.62
C GLY A 30 2.41 1.74 3.05
N ARG A 31 2.74 1.61 4.34
CA ARG A 31 4.02 2.06 4.90
C ARG A 31 5.19 1.18 4.48
N THR A 32 5.06 -0.14 4.61
CA THR A 32 6.06 -1.12 4.14
C THR A 32 6.36 -0.95 2.66
N VAL A 33 5.34 -0.69 1.86
CA VAL A 33 5.49 -0.44 0.42
C VAL A 33 6.23 0.87 0.17
N ALA A 34 5.85 1.96 0.84
CA ALA A 34 6.53 3.24 0.70
C ALA A 34 8.03 3.15 1.06
N ASP A 35 8.37 2.38 2.09
CA ASP A 35 9.76 2.19 2.54
C ASP A 35 10.59 1.31 1.57
N ARG A 36 9.94 0.50 0.74
CA ARG A 36 10.60 -0.44 -0.19
C ARG A 36 10.72 0.08 -1.61
N LEU A 37 9.81 0.93 -2.04
CA LEU A 37 9.84 1.53 -3.37
C LEU A 37 10.92 2.60 -3.43
N THR A 38 11.60 2.71 -4.57
CA THR A 38 12.41 3.92 -4.82
C THR A 38 11.49 5.09 -5.10
N ASP A 39 11.99 6.32 -4.93
CA ASP A 39 11.21 7.54 -5.23
C ASP A 39 10.60 7.52 -6.63
N LYS A 40 11.37 7.05 -7.63
CA LYS A 40 10.90 6.94 -9.02
C LYS A 40 9.80 5.89 -9.19
N GLN A 41 9.90 4.75 -8.51
CA GLN A 41 8.88 3.69 -8.54
C GLN A 41 7.60 4.16 -7.85
N LEU A 42 7.72 4.83 -6.70
CA LEU A 42 6.60 5.38 -5.96
C LEU A 42 5.91 6.50 -6.76
N ALA A 43 6.68 7.40 -7.38
CA ALA A 43 6.17 8.47 -8.22
C ALA A 43 5.40 7.92 -9.43
N ALA A 44 5.99 6.97 -10.17
CA ALA A 44 5.33 6.32 -11.30
C ALA A 44 4.02 5.62 -10.89
N LEU A 45 4.04 4.85 -9.80
CA LEU A 45 2.86 4.14 -9.31
C LEU A 45 1.75 5.11 -8.86
N ARG A 46 2.10 6.19 -8.15
CA ARG A 46 1.15 7.23 -7.74
C ARG A 46 0.54 7.95 -8.94
N ALA A 47 1.38 8.34 -9.92
CA ALA A 47 0.92 8.98 -11.15
C ALA A 47 -0.04 8.08 -11.91
N ALA A 48 0.29 6.79 -12.06
CA ALA A 48 -0.59 5.81 -12.71
C ALA A 48 -1.93 5.63 -11.96
N TYR A 49 -1.89 5.53 -10.63
CA TYR A 49 -3.11 5.40 -9.83
C TYR A 49 -4.01 6.64 -9.92
N LEU A 50 -3.45 7.82 -9.66
CA LEU A 50 -4.19 9.08 -9.65
C LEU A 50 -4.62 9.52 -11.05
N GLY A 51 -3.83 9.21 -12.07
CA GLY A 51 -4.14 9.46 -13.48
C GLY A 51 -5.18 8.50 -14.07
N GLY A 52 -5.66 7.50 -13.30
CA GLY A 52 -6.71 6.60 -13.75
C GLY A 52 -6.23 5.53 -14.76
N TYR A 53 -4.94 5.21 -14.78
CA TYR A 53 -4.35 4.16 -15.63
C TYR A 53 -4.97 2.78 -15.38
N TYR A 54 -5.37 2.54 -14.13
CA TYR A 54 -5.96 1.27 -13.70
C TYR A 54 -7.49 1.27 -13.72
N ARG A 55 -8.14 2.34 -14.20
CA ARG A 55 -9.62 2.40 -14.30
C ARG A 55 -10.12 1.69 -15.56
N SER A 56 -11.42 1.39 -15.57
CA SER A 56 -12.14 0.87 -16.74
C SER A 56 -13.41 1.71 -16.98
N PRO A 57 -13.54 2.41 -18.13
CA PRO A 57 -12.48 2.65 -19.13
C PRO A 57 -11.29 3.41 -18.51
N ARG A 58 -10.10 3.31 -19.14
CA ARG A 58 -8.91 4.03 -18.65
C ARG A 58 -9.04 5.52 -18.91
N ASP A 59 -8.70 6.34 -17.92
CA ASP A 59 -8.66 7.80 -18.06
C ASP A 59 -7.33 8.27 -18.69
N THR A 60 -6.28 7.45 -18.58
CA THR A 60 -4.96 7.72 -19.19
C THR A 60 -4.28 6.43 -19.66
N SER A 61 -3.47 6.54 -20.71
CA SER A 61 -2.61 5.49 -21.21
C SER A 61 -1.22 5.54 -20.57
N ALA A 62 -0.44 4.46 -20.76
CA ALA A 62 0.95 4.44 -20.33
C ALA A 62 1.81 5.46 -21.10
N GLN A 63 1.48 5.73 -22.37
CA GLN A 63 2.20 6.70 -23.17
C GLN A 63 2.00 8.12 -22.62
N GLU A 64 0.74 8.51 -22.41
CA GLU A 64 0.40 9.84 -21.86
C GLU A 64 0.99 10.05 -20.47
N LEU A 65 1.05 9.01 -19.64
CA LEU A 65 1.75 9.07 -18.35
C LEU A 65 3.26 9.24 -18.50
N ALA A 66 3.89 8.50 -19.41
CA ALA A 66 5.32 8.61 -19.63
C ALA A 66 5.69 10.01 -20.14
N ASP A 67 4.89 10.54 -21.06
CA ASP A 67 5.03 11.91 -21.57
C ASP A 67 4.86 12.93 -20.43
N SER A 68 3.89 12.76 -19.54
CA SER A 68 3.67 13.65 -18.38
C SER A 68 4.81 13.65 -17.36
N LEU A 69 5.57 12.55 -17.29
CA LEU A 69 6.69 12.35 -16.39
C LEU A 69 8.05 12.65 -17.06
N ASP A 70 8.04 13.06 -18.33
CA ASP A 70 9.24 13.31 -19.15
C ASP A 70 10.20 12.11 -19.17
N ILE A 71 9.66 10.91 -19.37
CA ILE A 71 10.41 9.66 -19.47
C ILE A 71 9.94 8.81 -20.66
N ALA A 72 10.78 7.88 -21.10
CA ALA A 72 10.36 6.88 -22.07
C ALA A 72 9.30 5.93 -21.48
N SER A 73 8.36 5.48 -22.31
CA SER A 73 7.32 4.51 -21.93
C SER A 73 7.89 3.19 -21.43
N SER A 74 9.06 2.78 -21.92
CA SER A 74 9.80 1.62 -21.40
C SER A 74 10.26 1.84 -19.96
N THR A 75 10.79 3.02 -19.63
CA THR A 75 11.20 3.39 -18.27
C THR A 75 10.00 3.46 -17.33
N LEU A 76 8.86 4.00 -17.79
CA LEU A 76 7.61 3.96 -17.01
C LEU A 76 7.23 2.50 -16.71
N TYR A 77 7.23 1.63 -17.73
CA TYR A 77 6.88 0.23 -17.58
C TYR A 77 7.81 -0.50 -16.60
N GLU A 78 9.12 -0.26 -16.69
CA GLU A 78 10.11 -0.81 -15.75
C GLU A 78 9.85 -0.35 -14.31
N HIS A 79 9.54 0.94 -14.11
CA HIS A 79 9.21 1.46 -12.79
C HIS A 79 7.93 0.84 -12.22
N LEU A 80 6.87 0.74 -13.03
CA LEU A 80 5.61 0.11 -12.62
C LEU A 80 5.81 -1.38 -12.33
N GLN A 81 6.52 -2.11 -13.18
CA GLN A 81 6.77 -3.54 -12.99
C GLN A 81 7.59 -3.81 -11.72
N ALA A 82 8.63 -3.02 -11.48
CA ALA A 82 9.41 -3.11 -10.25
C ALA A 82 8.57 -2.78 -9.01
N ALA A 83 7.69 -1.77 -9.10
CA ALA A 83 6.78 -1.41 -8.02
C ALA A 83 5.76 -2.52 -7.72
N HIS A 84 5.10 -3.05 -8.76
CA HIS A 84 4.16 -4.17 -8.64
C HIS A 84 4.81 -5.41 -8.03
N ARG A 85 6.05 -5.76 -8.45
CA ARG A 85 6.75 -6.91 -7.88
C ARG A 85 6.96 -6.77 -6.36
N LYS A 86 7.34 -5.58 -5.89
CA LYS A 86 7.53 -5.30 -4.46
C LYS A 86 6.20 -5.32 -3.68
N LEU A 87 5.13 -4.77 -4.28
CA LEU A 87 3.78 -4.86 -3.73
C LEU A 87 3.34 -6.31 -3.56
N LEU A 88 3.48 -7.12 -4.61
CA LEU A 88 3.06 -8.52 -4.62
C LEU A 88 3.86 -9.35 -3.61
N SER A 89 5.19 -9.16 -3.53
CA SER A 89 6.02 -9.81 -2.49
C SER A 89 5.55 -9.44 -1.08
N THR A 90 5.25 -8.16 -0.81
CA THR A 90 4.73 -7.73 0.49
C THR A 90 3.39 -8.39 0.83
N VAL A 91 2.49 -8.51 -0.14
CA VAL A 91 1.16 -9.12 0.06
C VAL A 91 1.26 -10.64 0.28
N PHE A 92 2.05 -11.34 -0.53
CA PHE A 92 2.06 -12.80 -0.56
C PHE A 92 3.14 -13.45 0.32
N GLU A 93 4.25 -12.77 0.60
CA GLU A 93 5.38 -13.34 1.35
C GLU A 93 5.42 -12.84 2.81
N GLU A 94 4.86 -11.66 3.12
CA GLU A 94 5.00 -11.01 4.44
C GLU A 94 3.73 -11.07 5.31
N GLY A 95 2.73 -11.83 4.88
CA GLY A 95 1.65 -12.28 5.76
C GLY A 95 0.31 -11.59 5.61
N ALA A 96 0.11 -10.70 4.63
CA ALA A 96 -1.23 -10.16 4.37
C ALA A 96 -2.23 -11.27 3.94
N TYR A 97 -1.75 -12.29 3.22
CA TYR A 97 -2.57 -13.43 2.79
C TYR A 97 -2.67 -14.56 3.84
N ARG A 98 -1.79 -14.61 4.85
CA ARG A 98 -1.86 -15.63 5.93
C ARG A 98 -3.00 -15.36 6.92
N ASN A 99 -3.52 -14.13 6.96
CA ASN A 99 -4.51 -13.70 7.94
C ASN A 99 -5.97 -13.73 7.44
N THR A 100 -6.19 -14.23 6.22
CA THR A 100 -7.52 -14.26 5.55
C THR A 100 -7.96 -15.66 5.10
N SER A 101 -7.39 -16.74 5.67
CA SER A 101 -8.02 -18.06 5.59
C SER A 101 -9.23 -18.13 6.52
N PRO A 102 -10.37 -18.69 6.08
CA PRO A 102 -11.57 -18.89 6.90
C PRO A 102 -11.37 -19.88 8.05
#